data_AF-A0A957FAJ9-F1
#
_entry.id   AF-A0A957FAJ9-F1
#
_cell.length_a   1.000
_cell.length_b   1.000
_cell.length_c   1.000
_cell.angle_alpha   90.00
_cell.angle_beta   90.00
_cell.angle_gamma   90.00
#
_symmetry.space_group_name_H-M   'P 1'
#
loop_
_entity.id
_entity.type
_entity.pdbx_description
1 polymer ?
#
loop_
_entity_poly.entity_id
_entity_poly.type
_entity_poly.pdbx_seq_one_letter_code
_entity_poly.pdbx_strand_id
1 'polypeptide(L)'
;MSETEQPTNDQKKNFTRVLLEELSSQSVLIPILAVITGLIIGAFIIILTTEEVYEAWATSPWESIKVGWSAVNNAYTALFTSAIGSPTRIINALQSGDSLEIRRAFNPFLESLVASTPYIFAGLSVALGFRSGLFNVGAEGQLFMGAIFAAFVGYSVKGLPMIIHLPLALLAGALGGAIWGFIPGWLKAKTGGHEVINTIMLN
;
A
#
# COMPACT_ATOMS: atom_id res chain seq x y z
N MET A 1 63.28 -3.69 -2.50
CA MET A 1 62.00 -4.19 -3.04
C MET A 1 60.91 -3.41 -2.35
N SER A 2 60.51 -2.28 -2.94
CA SER A 2 59.43 -1.43 -2.43
C SER A 2 58.15 -1.78 -3.17
N GLU A 3 57.21 -2.43 -2.48
CA GLU A 3 55.84 -2.55 -2.95
C GLU A 3 55.19 -1.16 -2.84
N THR A 4 54.88 -0.57 -3.99
CA THR A 4 54.02 0.61 -4.07
C THR A 4 52.57 0.18 -3.87
N GLU A 5 52.05 0.37 -2.66
CA GLU A 5 50.61 0.44 -2.41
C GLU A 5 50.00 1.54 -3.29
N GLN A 6 49.12 1.15 -4.21
CA GLN A 6 48.28 2.11 -4.91
C GLN A 6 47.11 2.50 -3.98
N PRO A 7 46.83 3.80 -3.79
CA PRO A 7 45.73 4.23 -2.94
C PRO A 7 44.39 3.83 -3.60
N THR A 8 43.53 3.16 -2.83
CA THR A 8 42.14 2.88 -3.19
C THR A 8 41.41 4.20 -3.42
N ASN A 9 41.17 4.51 -4.69
CA ASN A 9 40.40 5.67 -5.11
C ASN A 9 38.93 5.44 -4.77
N ASP A 10 38.52 5.87 -3.57
CA ASP A 10 37.12 6.05 -3.16
C ASP A 10 36.50 7.15 -4.04
N GLN A 11 36.18 6.79 -5.28
CA GLN A 11 35.40 7.63 -6.17
C GLN A 11 34.00 7.76 -5.59
N LYS A 12 33.66 8.98 -5.14
CA LYS A 12 32.28 9.40 -4.80
C LYS A 12 31.31 8.81 -5.83
N LYS A 13 30.62 7.73 -5.47
CA LYS A 13 29.57 7.16 -6.32
C LYS A 13 28.53 8.25 -6.53
N ASN A 14 28.31 8.66 -7.79
CA ASN A 14 27.26 9.61 -8.13
C ASN A 14 25.92 9.08 -7.60
N PHE A 15 25.15 9.92 -6.92
CA PHE A 15 23.85 9.57 -6.34
C PHE A 15 22.95 8.82 -7.33
N THR A 16 22.98 9.21 -8.60
CA THR A 16 22.25 8.54 -9.69
C THR A 16 22.71 7.10 -9.93
N ARG A 17 24.01 6.81 -9.85
CA ARG A 17 24.52 5.43 -9.98
C ARG A 17 24.15 4.58 -8.77
N VAL A 18 24.23 5.12 -7.56
CA VAL A 18 23.79 4.42 -6.34
C VAL A 18 22.29 4.12 -6.42
N LEU A 19 21.49 5.11 -6.81
CA LEU A 19 20.05 4.95 -6.97
C LEU A 19 19.69 3.94 -8.07
N LEU A 20 20.41 3.95 -9.20
CA LEU A 20 20.21 2.95 -10.26
C LEU A 20 20.66 1.54 -9.83
N GLU A 21 21.76 1.42 -9.09
CA GLU A 21 22.26 0.16 -8.53
C GLU A 21 21.23 -0.43 -7.54
N GLU A 22 20.68 0.41 -6.65
CA GLU A 22 19.65 0.03 -5.68
C GLU A 22 18.29 -0.26 -6.35
N LEU A 23 17.88 0.51 -7.36
CA LEU A 23 16.67 0.24 -8.15
C LEU A 23 16.79 -1.05 -8.97
N SER A 24 18.00 -1.38 -9.44
CA SER A 24 18.28 -2.61 -10.17
C SER A 24 18.44 -3.83 -9.27
N SER A 25 18.46 -3.63 -7.94
CA SER A 25 18.52 -4.73 -6.98
C SER A 25 17.28 -5.61 -7.07
N GLN A 26 17.45 -6.91 -6.84
CA GLN A 26 16.34 -7.88 -6.92
C GLN A 26 15.19 -7.56 -5.96
N SER A 27 15.48 -6.91 -4.82
CA SER A 27 14.50 -6.50 -3.82
C SER A 27 13.55 -5.40 -4.29
N VAL A 28 13.98 -4.56 -5.25
CA VAL A 28 13.18 -3.46 -5.79
C VAL A 28 12.58 -3.81 -7.14
N LEU A 29 13.32 -4.57 -7.96
CA LEU A 29 12.87 -4.97 -9.29
C LEU A 29 11.62 -5.84 -9.23
N ILE A 30 11.54 -6.81 -8.31
CA ILE A 30 10.40 -7.73 -8.22
C ILE A 30 9.08 -6.97 -7.91
N PRO A 31 9.00 -6.09 -6.89
CA PRO A 31 7.83 -5.26 -6.67
C PRO A 31 7.43 -4.41 -7.88
N ILE A 32 8.41 -3.76 -8.53
CA ILE A 32 8.14 -2.92 -9.72
C ILE A 32 7.54 -3.75 -10.85
N LEU A 33 8.12 -4.92 -11.15
CA LEU A 33 7.63 -5.81 -12.18
C LEU A 33 6.22 -6.33 -11.84
N ALA A 34 5.94 -6.65 -10.58
CA ALA A 34 4.61 -7.06 -10.14
C ALA A 34 3.56 -5.97 -10.39
N VAL A 35 3.91 -4.70 -10.09
CA VAL A 35 3.03 -3.55 -10.36
C VAL A 35 2.80 -3.38 -11.87
N ILE A 36 3.86 -3.43 -12.68
CA ILE A 36 3.74 -3.28 -14.14
C ILE A 36 2.88 -4.40 -14.73
N THR A 37 3.11 -5.65 -14.36
CA THR A 37 2.30 -6.78 -14.83
C THR A 37 0.84 -6.65 -14.39
N GLY A 38 0.60 -6.19 -13.16
CA GLY A 38 -0.76 -5.89 -12.69
C GLY A 38 -1.47 -4.84 -13.54
N LEU A 39 -0.77 -3.76 -13.92
CA LEU A 39 -1.29 -2.74 -14.84
C LEU A 39 -1.50 -3.27 -16.26
N ILE A 40 -0.72 -4.23 -16.73
CA ILE A 40 -0.96 -4.84 -18.04
C ILE A 40 -2.23 -5.69 -18.00
N ILE A 41 -2.37 -6.56 -17.00
CA ILE A 41 -3.54 -7.41 -16.82
C ILE A 41 -4.81 -6.56 -16.62
N GLY A 42 -4.71 -5.51 -15.80
CA GLY A 42 -5.80 -4.57 -15.58
C GLY A 42 -6.27 -3.90 -16.88
N ALA A 43 -5.35 -3.57 -17.79
CA ALA A 43 -5.68 -2.93 -19.06
C ALA A 43 -6.47 -3.89 -19.96
N PHE A 44 -6.07 -5.16 -20.00
CA PHE A 44 -6.84 -6.20 -20.71
C PHE A 44 -8.24 -6.35 -20.13
N ILE A 45 -8.39 -6.39 -18.80
CA ILE A 45 -9.70 -6.50 -18.15
C ILE A 45 -10.57 -5.28 -18.49
N ILE A 46 -10.02 -4.06 -18.44
CA ILE A 46 -10.75 -2.84 -18.80
C ILE A 46 -11.27 -2.95 -20.23
N ILE A 47 -10.41 -3.28 -21.20
CA ILE A 47 -10.80 -3.42 -22.61
C ILE A 47 -11.92 -4.46 -22.77
N LEU A 48 -11.85 -5.59 -22.07
CA LEU A 48 -12.86 -6.66 -22.13
C LEU A 48 -14.15 -6.34 -21.37
N THR A 49 -14.17 -5.35 -20.50
CA THR A 49 -15.36 -5.01 -19.69
C THR A 49 -16.02 -3.71 -20.11
N THR A 50 -15.39 -2.95 -21.01
CA THR A 50 -15.89 -1.66 -21.51
C THR A 50 -16.88 -1.90 -22.65
N GLU A 51 -18.14 -1.48 -22.47
CA GLU A 51 -19.22 -1.65 -23.45
C GLU A 51 -18.91 -0.93 -24.77
N GLU A 52 -18.33 0.26 -24.68
CA GLU A 52 -17.98 1.12 -25.81
C GLU A 52 -16.96 0.44 -26.76
N VAL A 53 -16.11 -0.46 -26.23
CA VAL A 53 -15.16 -1.23 -27.05
C VAL A 53 -15.89 -2.26 -27.92
N TYR A 54 -16.94 -2.89 -27.40
CA TYR A 54 -17.76 -3.84 -28.14
C TYR A 54 -18.59 -3.15 -29.22
N GLU A 55 -19.16 -1.99 -28.91
CA GLU A 55 -19.88 -1.18 -29.90
C GLU A 55 -18.95 -0.75 -31.05
N ALA A 56 -17.73 -0.31 -30.72
CA ALA A 56 -16.73 0.06 -31.72
C ALA A 56 -16.34 -1.14 -32.61
N TRP A 57 -16.41 -2.38 -32.09
CA TRP A 57 -16.06 -3.59 -32.85
C TRP A 57 -17.03 -3.87 -33.99
N ALA A 58 -18.29 -3.48 -33.82
CA ALA A 58 -19.30 -3.57 -34.88
C ALA A 58 -19.01 -2.60 -36.04
N THR A 59 -18.21 -1.55 -35.82
CA THR A 59 -17.90 -0.53 -36.84
C THR A 59 -16.58 -0.82 -37.55
N SER A 60 -15.47 -0.99 -36.80
CA SER A 60 -14.18 -1.36 -37.37
C SER A 60 -13.20 -1.83 -36.27
N PRO A 61 -12.31 -2.80 -36.56
CA PRO A 61 -11.31 -3.26 -35.58
C PRO A 61 -10.35 -2.16 -35.11
N TRP A 62 -10.07 -1.18 -35.97
CA TRP A 62 -9.16 -0.08 -35.62
C TRP A 62 -9.78 0.90 -34.64
N GLU A 63 -11.09 1.15 -34.75
CA GLU A 63 -11.79 2.04 -33.82
C GLU A 63 -11.90 1.41 -32.43
N SER A 64 -12.12 0.09 -32.34
CA SER A 64 -12.08 -0.65 -31.07
C SER A 64 -10.75 -0.52 -30.34
N ILE A 65 -9.63 -0.55 -31.06
CA ILE A 65 -8.30 -0.39 -30.45
C ILE A 65 -8.16 1.03 -29.86
N LYS A 66 -8.61 2.07 -30.57
CA LYS A 66 -8.57 3.44 -30.05
C LYS A 66 -9.48 3.64 -28.85
N VAL A 67 -10.71 3.13 -28.92
CA VAL A 67 -11.68 3.23 -27.81
C VAL A 67 -11.16 2.45 -26.60
N GLY A 68 -10.60 1.26 -26.82
CA GLY A 68 -9.96 0.47 -25.76
C GLY A 68 -8.78 1.20 -25.14
N TRP A 69 -7.92 1.82 -25.94
CA TRP A 69 -6.82 2.65 -25.44
C TRP A 69 -7.31 3.86 -24.63
N SER A 70 -8.34 4.54 -25.11
CA SER A 70 -8.98 5.66 -24.41
C SER A 70 -9.57 5.21 -23.06
N ALA A 71 -10.27 4.08 -23.03
CA ALA A 71 -10.85 3.51 -21.81
C ALA A 71 -9.78 3.19 -20.76
N VAL A 72 -8.69 2.53 -21.17
CA VAL A 72 -7.54 2.23 -20.29
C VAL A 72 -6.92 3.53 -19.76
N ASN A 73 -6.67 4.50 -20.64
CA ASN A 73 -6.06 5.77 -20.25
C ASN A 73 -6.95 6.55 -19.28
N ASN A 74 -8.26 6.58 -19.50
CA ASN A 74 -9.22 7.24 -18.62
C ASN A 74 -9.30 6.55 -17.25
N ALA A 75 -9.36 5.23 -17.23
CA ALA A 75 -9.36 4.45 -15.99
C ALA A 75 -8.08 4.67 -15.17
N TYR A 76 -6.91 4.62 -15.80
CA TYR A 76 -5.62 4.80 -15.11
C TYR A 76 -5.38 6.24 -14.69
N THR A 77 -5.81 7.21 -15.49
CA THR A 77 -5.80 8.62 -15.08
C THR A 77 -6.73 8.86 -13.91
N ALA A 78 -7.94 8.27 -13.90
CA ALA A 78 -8.87 8.36 -12.78
C ALA A 78 -8.29 7.73 -11.51
N LEU A 79 -7.67 6.54 -11.61
CA LEU A 79 -7.00 5.89 -10.49
C LEU A 79 -5.86 6.75 -9.93
N PHE A 80 -4.99 7.25 -10.80
CA PHE A 80 -3.84 8.07 -10.40
C PHE A 80 -4.28 9.40 -9.77
N THR A 81 -5.24 10.09 -10.38
CA THR A 81 -5.76 11.37 -9.85
C THR A 81 -6.59 11.19 -8.58
N SER A 82 -7.20 10.03 -8.37
CA SER A 82 -7.88 9.68 -7.12
C SER A 82 -6.90 9.39 -5.98
N ALA A 83 -5.70 8.87 -6.29
CA ALA A 83 -4.68 8.58 -5.30
C ALA A 83 -3.81 9.81 -4.98
N ILE A 84 -3.31 10.52 -6.00
CA ILE A 84 -2.30 11.58 -5.83
C ILE A 84 -2.91 12.99 -5.96
N GLY A 85 -4.11 13.10 -6.53
CA GLY A 85 -4.72 14.39 -6.87
C GLY A 85 -4.41 14.80 -8.32
N SER A 86 -5.34 15.53 -8.92
CA SER A 86 -5.18 16.03 -10.30
C SER A 86 -4.38 17.34 -10.32
N PRO A 87 -3.30 17.44 -11.12
CA PRO A 87 -2.49 18.65 -11.21
C PRO A 87 -3.28 19.89 -11.60
N THR A 88 -4.27 19.74 -12.49
CA THR A 88 -5.14 20.84 -12.94
C THR A 88 -5.98 21.41 -11.79
N ARG A 89 -6.60 20.56 -10.95
CA ARG A 89 -7.36 21.04 -9.78
C ARG A 89 -6.45 21.71 -8.75
N ILE A 90 -5.23 21.20 -8.55
CA ILE A 90 -4.26 21.82 -7.64
C ILE A 90 -3.88 23.21 -8.12
N ILE A 91 -3.52 23.37 -9.40
CA ILE A 91 -3.15 24.67 -9.97
C ILE A 91 -4.33 25.64 -9.91
N ASN A 92 -5.53 25.20 -10.30
CA ASN A 92 -6.73 26.02 -10.28
C ASN A 92 -7.11 26.44 -8.84
N ALA A 93 -6.94 25.56 -7.87
CA ALA A 93 -7.18 25.86 -6.45
C ALA A 93 -6.15 26.84 -5.88
N LEU A 94 -4.88 26.73 -6.28
CA LEU A 94 -3.85 27.70 -5.89
C LEU A 94 -4.10 29.08 -6.50
N GLN A 95 -4.60 29.12 -7.74
CA GLN A 95 -4.97 30.36 -8.42
C GLN A 95 -6.25 30.99 -7.88
N SER A 96 -7.21 30.18 -7.41
CA SER A 96 -8.46 30.69 -6.84
C SER A 96 -8.25 31.40 -5.50
N GLY A 97 -7.16 31.10 -4.79
CA GLY A 97 -6.85 31.68 -3.47
C GLY A 97 -7.80 31.21 -2.36
N ASP A 98 -8.73 30.30 -2.65
CA ASP A 98 -9.65 29.76 -1.66
C ASP A 98 -8.97 28.63 -0.87
N SER A 99 -8.82 28.87 0.44
CA SER A 99 -8.26 27.91 1.39
C SER A 99 -8.98 26.55 1.40
N LEU A 100 -10.28 26.50 1.08
CA LEU A 100 -11.03 25.24 1.07
C LEU A 100 -10.72 24.40 -0.18
N GLU A 101 -10.66 25.04 -1.35
CA GLU A 101 -10.34 24.37 -2.61
C GLU A 101 -8.89 23.87 -2.63
N ILE A 102 -7.96 24.63 -2.04
CA ILE A 102 -6.58 24.17 -1.87
C ILE A 102 -6.54 22.88 -1.05
N ARG A 103 -7.23 22.84 0.11
CA ARG A 103 -7.30 21.62 0.95
C ARG A 103 -7.89 20.44 0.20
N ARG A 104 -9.00 20.63 -0.52
CA ARG A 104 -9.65 19.58 -1.30
C ARG A 104 -8.77 19.04 -2.42
N ALA A 105 -7.97 19.90 -3.05
CA ALA A 105 -7.07 19.49 -4.13
C ALA A 105 -5.93 18.58 -3.62
N PHE A 106 -5.44 18.79 -2.40
CA PHE A 106 -4.41 17.95 -1.77
C PHE A 106 -4.97 16.75 -0.99
N ASN A 107 -6.26 16.76 -0.62
CA ASN A 107 -6.87 15.70 0.18
C ASN A 107 -6.67 14.28 -0.37
N PRO A 108 -6.80 13.99 -1.69
CA PRO A 108 -6.61 12.64 -2.23
C PRO A 108 -5.28 11.99 -1.84
N PHE A 109 -4.20 12.79 -1.89
CA PHE A 109 -2.87 12.33 -1.48
C PHE A 109 -2.78 12.06 0.01
N LEU A 110 -3.35 12.94 0.84
CA LEU A 110 -3.36 12.78 2.29
C LEU A 110 -4.17 11.54 2.71
N GLU A 111 -5.33 11.31 2.10
CA GLU A 111 -6.15 10.11 2.32
C GLU A 111 -5.38 8.84 1.92
N SER A 112 -4.64 8.88 0.81
CA SER A 112 -3.77 7.76 0.40
C SER A 112 -2.68 7.46 1.42
N LEU A 113 -2.11 8.47 2.08
CA LEU A 113 -1.15 8.28 3.17
C LEU A 113 -1.82 7.70 4.42
N VAL A 114 -3.01 8.20 4.77
CA VAL A 114 -3.80 7.69 5.90
C VAL A 114 -4.15 6.23 5.70
N ALA A 115 -4.56 5.85 4.48
CA ALA A 115 -4.89 4.47 4.14
C ALA A 115 -3.66 3.56 4.04
N SER A 116 -2.55 4.02 3.45
CA SER A 116 -1.35 3.19 3.25
C SER A 116 -0.57 2.93 4.55
N THR A 117 -0.59 3.87 5.50
CA THR A 117 0.11 3.75 6.79
C THR A 117 -0.19 2.42 7.51
N PRO A 118 -1.44 2.05 7.83
CA PRO A 118 -1.73 0.77 8.49
C PRO A 118 -1.31 -0.45 7.67
N TYR A 119 -1.43 -0.40 6.34
CA TYR A 119 -1.02 -1.52 5.48
C TYR A 119 0.49 -1.71 5.44
N ILE A 120 1.29 -0.64 5.49
CA ILE A 120 2.75 -0.72 5.61
C ILE A 120 3.14 -1.39 6.94
N PHE A 121 2.52 -0.99 8.05
CA PHE A 121 2.76 -1.60 9.35
C PHE A 121 2.30 -3.06 9.40
N ALA A 122 1.18 -3.41 8.76
CA ALA A 122 0.72 -4.79 8.64
C ALA A 122 1.69 -5.65 7.80
N GLY A 123 2.20 -5.14 6.68
CA GLY A 123 3.23 -5.83 5.89
C GLY A 123 4.50 -6.08 6.70
N LEU A 124 4.93 -5.08 7.48
CA LEU A 124 6.10 -5.19 8.36
C LEU A 124 5.88 -6.23 9.47
N SER A 125 4.70 -6.28 10.09
CA SER A 125 4.39 -7.26 11.14
C SER A 125 4.36 -8.70 10.59
N VAL A 126 3.81 -8.90 9.39
CA VAL A 126 3.81 -10.20 8.70
C VAL A 126 5.23 -10.62 8.31
N ALA A 127 6.06 -9.70 7.82
CA ALA A 127 7.47 -9.98 7.49
C ALA A 127 8.26 -10.47 8.72
N LEU A 128 8.00 -9.90 9.90
CA LEU A 128 8.56 -10.38 11.16
C LEU A 128 8.07 -11.79 11.51
N GLY A 129 6.79 -12.08 11.28
CA GLY A 129 6.20 -13.42 11.45
C GLY A 129 6.87 -14.48 10.56
N PHE A 130 7.06 -14.18 9.27
CA PHE A 130 7.73 -15.09 8.34
C PHE A 130 9.17 -15.41 8.74
N ARG A 131 9.89 -14.46 9.34
CA ARG A 131 11.24 -14.69 9.86
C ARG A 131 11.27 -15.71 11.02
N SER A 132 10.15 -15.89 11.72
CA SER A 132 9.99 -16.93 12.76
C SER A 132 9.47 -18.27 12.21
N GLY A 133 9.27 -18.39 10.89
CA GLY A 133 8.71 -19.58 10.25
C GLY A 133 7.20 -19.71 10.40
N LEU A 134 6.50 -18.65 10.81
CA LEU A 134 5.04 -18.61 10.92
C LEU A 134 4.44 -17.90 9.71
N PHE A 135 3.58 -18.60 8.96
CA PHE A 135 2.87 -18.03 7.82
C PHE A 135 1.50 -17.48 8.23
N ASN A 136 1.48 -16.22 8.70
CA ASN A 136 0.25 -15.54 9.16
C ASN A 136 -0.46 -14.82 8.01
N VAL A 137 -1.64 -15.30 7.62
CA VAL A 137 -2.48 -14.67 6.59
C VAL A 137 -3.56 -13.74 7.19
N GLY A 138 -3.90 -13.92 8.47
CA GLY A 138 -4.97 -13.21 9.17
C GLY A 138 -4.55 -11.85 9.73
N ALA A 139 -3.57 -11.19 9.08
CA ALA A 139 -3.08 -9.88 9.50
C ALA A 139 -4.16 -8.78 9.37
N GLU A 140 -5.08 -8.94 8.41
CA GLU A 140 -6.22 -8.04 8.23
C GLU A 140 -7.19 -8.14 9.43
N GLY A 141 -7.57 -9.34 9.86
CA GLY A 141 -8.35 -9.53 11.08
C GLY A 141 -7.67 -8.96 12.33
N GLN A 142 -6.35 -9.11 12.46
CA GLN A 142 -5.58 -8.50 13.55
C GLN A 142 -5.59 -6.98 13.50
N LEU A 143 -5.50 -6.38 12.30
CA LEU A 143 -5.61 -4.94 12.09
C LEU A 143 -7.00 -4.43 12.51
N PHE A 144 -8.07 -5.11 12.09
CA PHE A 144 -9.45 -4.74 12.43
C PHE A 144 -9.70 -4.83 13.93
N MET A 145 -9.29 -5.92 14.58
CA MET A 145 -9.44 -6.05 16.04
C MET A 145 -8.62 -5.02 16.81
N GLY A 146 -7.42 -4.70 16.32
CA GLY A 146 -6.63 -3.61 16.88
C GLY A 146 -7.33 -2.25 16.72
N ALA A 147 -7.91 -1.97 15.56
CA ALA A 147 -8.67 -0.75 15.33
C ALA A 147 -9.90 -0.64 16.25
N ILE A 148 -10.65 -1.72 16.44
CA ILE A 148 -11.81 -1.77 17.34
C ILE A 148 -11.41 -1.46 18.78
N PHE A 149 -10.33 -2.08 19.29
CA PHE A 149 -9.87 -1.86 20.66
C PHE A 149 -9.32 -0.43 20.85
N ALA A 150 -8.54 0.06 19.89
CA ALA A 150 -8.04 1.43 19.92
C ALA A 150 -9.19 2.46 19.89
N ALA A 151 -10.20 2.24 19.03
CA ALA A 151 -11.38 3.10 18.96
C ALA A 151 -12.22 3.03 20.23
N PHE A 152 -12.43 1.84 20.80
CA PHE A 152 -13.17 1.65 22.04
C PHE A 152 -12.53 2.41 23.21
N VAL A 153 -11.21 2.29 23.38
CA VAL A 153 -10.48 3.01 24.43
C VAL A 153 -10.45 4.50 24.14
N GLY A 154 -10.19 4.89 22.89
CA GLY A 154 -10.18 6.28 22.43
C GLY A 154 -11.50 7.02 22.68
N TYR A 155 -12.62 6.30 22.57
CA TYR A 155 -13.95 6.84 22.80
C TYR A 155 -14.39 6.78 24.28
N SER A 156 -14.14 5.65 24.95
CA SER A 156 -14.69 5.36 26.27
C SER A 156 -13.93 6.07 27.40
N VAL A 157 -12.62 6.26 27.24
CA VAL A 157 -11.78 6.89 28.26
C VAL A 157 -11.77 8.40 28.02
N LYS A 158 -12.32 9.18 28.95
CA LYS A 158 -12.43 10.65 28.82
C LYS A 158 -11.63 11.37 29.91
N GLY A 159 -11.19 12.59 29.63
CA GLY A 159 -10.57 13.46 30.62
C GLY A 159 -9.06 13.28 30.82
N LEU A 160 -8.39 12.39 30.06
CA LEU A 160 -6.93 12.32 30.07
C LEU A 160 -6.30 13.35 29.11
N PRO A 161 -5.11 13.89 29.46
CA PRO A 161 -4.28 14.66 28.53
C PRO A 161 -3.96 13.84 27.27
N MET A 162 -3.89 14.50 26.12
CA MET A 162 -3.62 13.87 24.81
C MET A 162 -2.35 13.00 24.83
N ILE A 163 -1.31 13.43 25.54
CA ILE A 163 -0.02 12.74 25.67
C ILE A 163 -0.16 11.34 26.28
N ILE A 164 -1.14 11.12 27.17
CA ILE A 164 -1.36 9.83 27.84
C ILE A 164 -2.44 9.03 27.12
N HIS A 165 -3.49 9.73 26.65
CA HIS A 165 -4.60 9.09 25.96
C HIS A 165 -4.14 8.40 24.68
N LEU A 166 -3.32 9.06 23.86
CA LEU A 166 -2.89 8.50 22.57
C LEU A 166 -2.08 7.18 22.73
N PRO A 167 -1.03 7.11 23.58
CA PRO A 167 -0.35 5.85 23.86
C PRO A 167 -1.27 4.77 24.43
N LEU A 168 -2.22 5.14 25.29
CA LEU A 168 -3.17 4.19 25.86
C LEU A 168 -4.05 3.54 24.77
N ALA A 169 -4.56 4.33 23.83
CA ALA A 169 -5.33 3.82 22.71
C ALA A 169 -4.49 2.93 21.79
N LEU A 170 -3.22 3.29 21.54
CA LEU A 170 -2.30 2.47 20.75
C LEU A 170 -1.99 1.13 21.43
N LEU A 171 -1.77 1.13 22.75
CA LEU A 171 -1.56 -0.09 23.53
C LEU A 171 -2.79 -0.98 23.54
N ALA A 172 -3.99 -0.39 23.64
CA ALA A 172 -5.24 -1.13 23.52
C ALA A 172 -5.38 -1.79 22.14
N GLY A 173 -5.04 -1.07 21.07
CA GLY A 173 -5.03 -1.64 19.72
C GLY A 173 -4.01 -2.75 19.54
N ALA A 174 -2.79 -2.59 20.07
CA ALA A 174 -1.78 -3.65 20.08
C ALA A 174 -2.28 -4.89 20.84
N LEU A 175 -2.96 -4.71 21.97
CA LEU A 175 -3.57 -5.78 22.73
C LEU A 175 -4.70 -6.48 21.94
N GLY A 176 -5.58 -5.72 21.28
CA GLY A 176 -6.65 -6.26 20.44
C GLY A 176 -6.12 -7.14 19.31
N GLY A 177 -5.11 -6.66 18.58
CA GLY A 177 -4.43 -7.44 17.54
C GLY A 177 -3.70 -8.66 18.10
N ALA A 178 -3.05 -8.53 19.26
CA ALA A 178 -2.36 -9.64 19.93
C ALA A 178 -3.34 -10.74 20.38
N ILE A 179 -4.50 -10.36 20.93
CA ILE A 179 -5.56 -11.31 21.31
C ILE A 179 -6.06 -12.06 20.07
N TRP A 180 -6.29 -11.36 18.96
CA TRP A 180 -6.76 -12.00 17.73
C TRP A 180 -5.73 -12.96 17.14
N GLY A 181 -4.45 -12.55 17.11
CA GLY A 181 -3.34 -13.39 16.65
C GLY A 181 -3.00 -14.54 17.60
N PHE A 182 -3.33 -14.41 18.89
CA PHE A 182 -3.13 -15.46 19.87
C PHE A 182 -4.03 -16.68 19.61
N ILE A 183 -5.26 -16.48 19.14
CA ILE A 183 -6.22 -17.57 18.89
C ILE A 183 -5.66 -18.63 17.91
N PRO A 184 -5.23 -18.29 16.67
CA PRO A 184 -4.70 -19.28 15.74
C PRO A 184 -3.36 -19.86 16.20
N GLY A 185 -2.53 -19.06 16.90
CA GLY A 185 -1.27 -19.54 17.49
C GLY A 185 -1.49 -20.58 18.59
N TRP A 186 -2.47 -20.36 19.46
CA TRP A 186 -2.87 -21.31 20.49
C TRP A 186 -3.49 -22.58 19.91
N LEU A 187 -4.35 -22.44 18.90
CA LEU A 187 -4.93 -23.58 18.19
C LEU A 187 -3.83 -24.43 17.54
N LYS A 188 -2.85 -23.82 16.87
CA LYS A 188 -1.68 -24.54 16.33
C LYS A 188 -0.95 -25.34 17.42
N ALA A 189 -0.67 -24.70 18.55
CA ALA A 189 0.07 -25.34 19.64
C ALA A 189 -0.69 -26.51 20.29
N LYS A 190 -2.02 -26.44 20.34
CA LYS A 190 -2.86 -27.45 21.00
C LYS A 190 -3.33 -28.56 20.07
N THR A 191 -3.73 -28.24 18.84
CA THR A 191 -4.36 -29.19 17.90
C THR A 191 -3.43 -29.62 16.77
N GLY A 192 -2.30 -28.95 16.57
CA GLY A 192 -1.42 -29.18 15.43
C GLY A 192 -1.98 -28.69 14.09
N GLY A 193 -3.11 -27.96 14.11
CA GLY A 193 -3.73 -27.41 12.90
C GLY A 193 -2.82 -26.43 12.16
N HIS A 194 -2.92 -26.40 10.83
CA HIS A 194 -2.16 -25.48 10.00
C HIS A 194 -2.53 -24.02 10.33
N GLU A 195 -1.52 -23.22 10.69
CA GLU A 195 -1.68 -21.79 11.00
C GLU A 195 -2.29 -21.00 9.85
N VAL A 196 -1.98 -21.36 8.60
CA VAL A 196 -2.54 -20.72 7.41
C VAL A 196 -4.06 -20.88 7.37
N ILE A 197 -4.55 -22.10 7.64
CA ILE A 197 -5.99 -22.38 7.63
C ILE A 197 -6.67 -21.63 8.79
N ASN A 198 -6.11 -21.74 9.99
CA ASN A 198 -6.69 -21.09 11.18
C ASN A 198 -6.72 -19.56 11.03
N THR A 199 -5.71 -18.97 10.41
CA THR A 199 -5.64 -17.51 10.20
C THR A 199 -6.56 -17.03 9.07
N ILE A 200 -6.77 -17.83 8.01
CA ILE A 200 -7.79 -17.54 6.98
C ILE A 200 -9.20 -17.61 7.55
N MET A 201 -9.49 -18.61 8.40
CA MET A 201 -10.82 -18.79 9.01
C MET A 201 -11.17 -17.69 10.03
N LEU A 202 -10.17 -16.98 10.54
CA LEU A 202 -10.32 -15.88 11.49
C LEU A 202 -10.16 -14.50 10.82
N ASN A 203 -10.03 -14.45 9.49
CA ASN A 203 -9.94 -13.18 8.77
C ASN A 203 -11.32 -12.62 8.45
#